data_AF-A0A5Q0TFK6-F1
#
_entry.id   AF-A0A5Q0TFK6-F1
#
_cell.length_a   1.000
_cell.length_b   1.000
_cell.length_c   1.000
_cell.angle_alpha   90.00
_cell.angle_beta   90.00
_cell.angle_gamma   90.00
#
_symmetry.space_group_name_H-M   'P 1'
#
loop_
_entity.id
_entity.type
_entity.pdbx_description
1 polymer ?
#
loop_
_entity_poly.entity_id
_entity_poly.type
_entity_poly.pdbx_seq_one_letter_code
_entity_poly.pdbx_strand_id
1 'polypeptide(L)'
;MMDVQNSPYRVTQPLKRVGKRGEGKWQPISFKQLVKEVVEGGDLFGEGHVDGLKAIRDLNTPLDVKNPEYGPLANQLLVTNSTNEGRDDILKRFAFNSFGTRNFANHGSYCGYVFRAASGAFLNDLDKFLNLKPDYEHVEFALFIGTAPAQSGNPFKRQARQLAKARTRDNFDYAVVTPVLPMTSSLAAGHNNHWVPIKPASDSALVFAMMQWMFTHDRYNKDYLAQASHEAMQAAGNAHWCNATHLVITQAGHAREGSMLRASDIGLPFNGEARSDSDPYVVVNQATGELVANTLAQPARLLVEQTLDTKLGHLSVASSLQKLKHRAFEHNMHANGFYNGYTILMLNAMVGNINKKGGMMAKAGGWPTSGAGPRYDFTQFKGKVAPKGVFLSRSKFPYEKTTEYKNKVAAGQSPYPTRAPWYPISTPLLTEHLTAAMDGYPYRLKAWINHMGNPLLDSV
;
A
#
# COMPACT_ATOMS: atom_id res chain seq x y z
N MET A 1 -29.82 2.20 -12.46
CA MET A 1 -29.85 1.94 -10.99
C MET A 1 -30.99 2.75 -10.35
N MET A 2 -32.18 2.74 -10.94
CA MET A 2 -33.38 3.35 -10.35
C MET A 2 -33.99 2.41 -9.28
N ASP A 3 -33.70 1.11 -9.39
CA ASP A 3 -34.23 0.08 -8.50
C ASP A 3 -33.85 0.28 -7.03
N VAL A 4 -32.68 0.87 -6.75
CA VAL A 4 -32.27 1.20 -5.37
C VAL A 4 -33.10 2.36 -4.81
N GLN A 5 -33.53 3.32 -5.63
CA GLN A 5 -34.33 4.46 -5.18
C GLN A 5 -35.73 4.03 -4.73
N ASN A 6 -36.29 3.04 -5.42
CA ASN A 6 -37.63 2.49 -5.19
C ASN A 6 -37.60 1.14 -4.45
N SER A 7 -36.43 0.72 -3.97
CA SER A 7 -36.29 -0.56 -3.27
C SER A 7 -37.13 -0.59 -1.99
N PRO A 8 -37.89 -1.66 -1.72
CA PRO A 8 -38.63 -1.80 -0.46
C PRO A 8 -37.71 -1.86 0.76
N TYR A 9 -36.42 -2.13 0.57
CA TYR A 9 -35.41 -2.17 1.64
C TYR A 9 -34.72 -0.82 1.89
N ARG A 10 -35.10 0.24 1.15
CA ARG A 10 -34.47 1.56 1.30
C ARG A 10 -34.87 2.19 2.64
N VAL A 11 -33.87 2.52 3.45
CA VAL A 11 -34.08 3.31 4.67
C VAL A 11 -34.31 4.78 4.29
N THR A 12 -35.49 5.31 4.59
CA THR A 12 -35.91 6.68 4.24
C THR A 12 -35.97 7.63 5.42
N GLN A 13 -35.86 7.12 6.65
CA GLN A 13 -35.94 7.88 7.89
C GLN A 13 -34.91 7.34 8.91
N PRO A 14 -34.46 8.14 9.88
CA PRO A 14 -33.70 7.64 11.02
C PRO A 14 -34.44 6.51 11.75
N LEU A 15 -33.76 5.41 12.02
CA LEU A 15 -34.32 4.26 12.70
C LEU A 15 -33.61 4.04 14.04
N LYS A 16 -34.40 3.75 15.07
CA LYS A 16 -33.94 3.33 16.40
C LYS A 16 -34.38 1.90 16.67
N ARG A 17 -33.49 1.08 17.23
CA ARG A 17 -33.81 -0.28 17.63
C ARG A 17 -34.76 -0.27 18.83
N VAL A 18 -35.74 -1.17 18.83
CA VAL A 18 -36.70 -1.37 19.94
C VAL A 18 -36.73 -2.78 20.53
N GLY A 19 -36.05 -3.76 19.91
CA GLY A 19 -35.81 -5.11 20.44
C GLY A 19 -34.34 -5.35 20.75
N LYS A 20 -33.89 -6.58 21.00
CA LYS A 20 -32.45 -6.88 21.19
C LYS A 20 -31.63 -6.63 19.91
N ARG A 21 -30.32 -6.42 20.03
CA ARG A 21 -29.41 -6.26 18.87
C ARG A 21 -29.53 -7.49 17.96
N GLY A 22 -29.74 -7.24 16.66
CA GLY A 22 -29.92 -8.31 15.66
C GLY A 22 -31.36 -8.81 15.47
N GLU A 23 -32.34 -8.39 16.29
CA GLU A 23 -33.73 -8.85 16.14
C GLU A 23 -34.49 -8.23 14.95
N GLY A 24 -33.89 -7.26 14.24
CA GLY A 24 -34.53 -6.58 13.12
C GLY A 24 -35.73 -5.70 13.49
N LYS A 25 -35.94 -5.40 14.78
CA LYS A 25 -37.05 -4.55 15.26
C LYS A 25 -36.62 -3.09 15.38
N TRP A 26 -37.25 -2.23 14.58
CA TRP A 26 -36.93 -0.81 14.45
C TRP A 26 -38.17 0.07 14.54
N GLN A 27 -38.01 1.27 15.09
CA GLN A 27 -38.99 2.34 15.03
C GLN A 27 -38.40 3.58 14.35
N PRO A 28 -39.16 4.30 13.52
CA PRO A 28 -38.75 5.61 13.02
C PRO A 28 -38.63 6.63 14.15
N ILE A 29 -37.61 7.47 14.08
CA ILE A 29 -37.43 8.62 14.98
C ILE A 29 -37.11 9.89 14.18
N SER A 30 -37.29 11.05 14.80
CA SER A 30 -36.90 12.32 14.16
C SER A 30 -35.37 12.45 14.10
N PHE A 31 -34.86 13.19 13.11
CA PHE A 31 -33.43 13.56 13.06
C PHE A 31 -32.97 14.29 14.33
N LYS A 32 -33.81 15.17 14.90
CA LYS A 32 -33.50 15.89 16.14
C LYS A 32 -33.30 14.92 17.32
N GLN A 33 -34.14 13.89 17.41
CA GLN A 33 -34.00 12.84 18.41
C GLN A 33 -32.73 12.01 18.18
N LEU A 34 -32.48 11.57 16.93
CA LEU A 34 -31.26 10.83 16.59
C LEU A 34 -30.01 11.59 17.04
N VAL A 35 -29.89 12.86 16.66
CA VAL A 35 -28.73 13.68 17.02
C VAL A 35 -28.61 13.83 18.53
N LYS A 36 -29.70 14.13 19.24
CA LYS A 36 -29.69 14.26 20.70
C LYS A 36 -29.22 12.96 21.37
N GLU A 37 -29.79 11.82 20.99
CA GLU A 37 -29.47 10.53 21.60
C GLU A 37 -28.02 10.10 21.29
N VAL A 38 -27.54 10.30 20.06
CA VAL A 38 -26.15 9.97 19.68
C VAL A 38 -25.13 10.87 20.39
N VAL A 39 -25.44 12.16 20.57
CA VAL A 39 -24.53 13.13 21.18
C VAL A 39 -24.52 13.00 22.70
N GLU A 40 -25.68 12.97 23.34
CA GLU A 40 -25.82 13.04 24.79
C GLU A 40 -25.83 11.66 25.46
N GLY A 41 -26.21 10.60 24.75
CA GLY A 41 -26.35 9.26 25.34
C GLY A 41 -27.57 9.13 26.25
N GLY A 42 -27.53 8.19 27.19
CA GLY A 42 -28.60 7.87 28.13
C GLY A 42 -28.97 6.40 28.16
N ASP A 43 -30.04 6.05 28.90
CA ASP A 43 -30.63 4.71 28.83
C ASP A 43 -31.58 4.61 27.62
N LEU A 44 -30.97 4.50 26.44
CA LEU A 44 -31.69 4.60 25.17
C LEU A 44 -32.51 3.34 24.85
N PHE A 45 -32.22 2.21 25.51
CA PHE A 45 -32.71 0.89 25.15
C PHE A 45 -33.30 0.09 26.33
N GLY A 46 -33.35 0.65 27.55
CA GLY A 46 -33.72 -0.09 28.75
C GLY A 46 -32.68 -1.13 29.17
N GLU A 47 -31.43 -0.95 28.72
CA GLU A 47 -30.29 -1.84 28.92
C GLU A 47 -29.25 -1.18 29.86
N GLY A 48 -29.57 -0.01 30.40
CA GLY A 48 -28.67 0.81 31.21
C GLY A 48 -28.08 2.00 30.44
N HIS A 49 -27.34 2.84 31.15
CA HIS A 49 -26.76 4.06 30.59
C HIS A 49 -25.71 3.76 29.51
N VAL A 50 -25.78 4.46 28.39
CA VAL A 50 -24.77 4.46 27.33
C VAL A 50 -24.23 5.87 27.13
N ASP A 51 -22.91 6.02 27.19
CA ASP A 51 -22.21 7.28 26.89
C ASP A 51 -22.54 7.75 25.45
N GLY A 52 -22.89 9.03 25.30
CA GLY A 52 -22.98 9.68 24.00
C GLY A 52 -21.61 10.15 23.48
N LEU A 53 -21.54 10.56 22.21
CA LEU A 53 -20.30 11.06 21.59
C LEU A 53 -19.69 12.27 22.34
N LYS A 54 -20.49 13.04 23.07
CA LYS A 54 -20.02 14.17 23.90
C LYS A 54 -19.06 13.72 24.99
N ALA A 55 -19.28 12.53 25.58
CA ALA A 55 -18.44 12.00 26.66
C ALA A 55 -17.00 11.71 26.22
N ILE A 56 -16.78 11.47 24.92
CA ILE A 56 -15.44 11.21 24.37
C ILE A 56 -14.92 12.37 23.52
N ARG A 57 -15.66 13.47 23.37
CA ARG A 57 -15.26 14.63 22.55
C ARG A 57 -14.30 15.57 23.30
N ASP A 58 -13.32 15.02 24.01
CA ASP A 58 -12.25 15.77 24.69
C ASP A 58 -10.95 15.68 23.88
N LEU A 59 -10.31 16.84 23.63
CA LEU A 59 -9.08 16.96 22.84
C LEU A 59 -7.81 17.10 23.70
N ASN A 60 -7.96 17.21 25.01
CA ASN A 60 -6.90 17.58 25.93
C ASN A 60 -6.56 16.42 26.85
N THR A 61 -7.57 15.76 27.40
CA THR A 61 -7.40 14.64 28.33
C THR A 61 -6.80 13.43 27.60
N PRO A 62 -5.60 12.97 27.96
CA PRO A 62 -5.01 11.74 27.41
C PRO A 62 -5.94 10.55 27.68
N LEU A 63 -6.13 9.71 26.67
CA LEU A 63 -6.92 8.48 26.83
C LEU A 63 -6.21 7.43 27.70
N ASP A 64 -4.88 7.54 27.82
CA ASP A 64 -4.03 6.74 28.69
C ASP A 64 -2.93 7.63 29.25
N VAL A 65 -2.93 7.83 30.57
CA VAL A 65 -1.96 8.66 31.28
C VAL A 65 -0.56 8.06 31.20
N LYS A 66 -0.42 6.74 31.10
CA LYS A 66 0.87 6.05 30.99
C LYS A 66 1.44 6.11 29.57
N ASN A 67 0.57 6.33 28.57
CA ASN A 67 0.93 6.40 27.16
C ASN A 67 0.30 7.64 26.51
N PRO A 68 0.68 8.85 26.93
CA PRO A 68 0.05 10.09 26.47
C PRO A 68 0.18 10.29 24.95
N GLU A 69 1.15 9.65 24.30
CA GLU A 69 1.31 9.66 22.84
C GLU A 69 0.13 9.02 22.09
N TYR A 70 -0.70 8.19 22.75
CA TYR A 70 -1.90 7.62 22.13
C TYR A 70 -2.95 8.69 21.80
N GLY A 71 -2.83 9.87 22.40
CA GLY A 71 -3.67 11.02 22.11
C GLY A 71 -4.87 11.14 23.06
N PRO A 72 -5.81 12.04 22.73
CA PRO A 72 -6.87 12.39 23.67
C PRO A 72 -8.05 11.43 23.60
N LEU A 73 -9.01 11.54 24.53
CA LEU A 73 -10.24 10.73 24.54
C LEU A 73 -11.00 10.76 23.20
N ALA A 74 -10.88 11.83 22.42
CA ALA A 74 -11.47 11.89 21.07
C ALA A 74 -11.03 10.74 20.15
N ASN A 75 -9.85 10.15 20.34
CA ASN A 75 -9.42 8.99 19.56
C ASN A 75 -10.23 7.72 19.85
N GLN A 76 -11.08 7.69 20.89
CA GLN A 76 -11.98 6.57 21.15
C GLN A 76 -13.19 6.50 20.18
N LEU A 77 -13.27 7.41 19.20
CA LEU A 77 -14.20 7.34 18.06
C LEU A 77 -13.48 6.82 16.81
N LEU A 78 -14.04 5.81 16.15
CA LEU A 78 -13.63 5.35 14.83
C LEU A 78 -14.69 5.77 13.82
N VAL A 79 -14.26 6.34 12.69
CA VAL A 79 -15.14 6.63 11.56
C VAL A 79 -14.67 5.86 10.34
N THR A 80 -15.56 5.13 9.68
CA THR A 80 -15.21 4.31 8.53
C THR A 80 -16.06 4.66 7.31
N ASN A 81 -15.46 4.65 6.14
CA ASN A 81 -16.12 4.90 4.86
C ASN A 81 -15.62 3.91 3.80
N SER A 82 -16.49 3.07 3.24
CA SER A 82 -16.07 2.07 2.25
C SER A 82 -16.27 2.51 0.80
N THR A 83 -16.70 3.75 0.57
CA THR A 83 -17.08 4.23 -0.76
C THR A 83 -16.19 5.38 -1.25
N ASN A 84 -15.98 5.45 -2.56
CA ASN A 84 -15.22 6.51 -3.21
C ASN A 84 -16.12 7.38 -4.12
N GLU A 85 -17.19 7.89 -3.52
CA GLU A 85 -18.27 8.64 -4.18
C GLU A 85 -18.27 10.14 -3.82
N GLY A 86 -17.14 10.65 -3.32
CA GLY A 86 -16.93 12.06 -3.01
C GLY A 86 -17.40 12.54 -1.63
N ARG A 87 -18.00 11.66 -0.81
CA ARG A 87 -18.37 11.97 0.59
C ARG A 87 -17.21 11.83 1.58
N ASP A 88 -16.07 11.34 1.14
CA ASP A 88 -14.89 11.12 1.99
C ASP A 88 -14.44 12.41 2.67
N ASP A 89 -14.46 13.54 1.95
CA ASP A 89 -14.07 14.85 2.50
C ASP A 89 -15.02 15.33 3.60
N ILE A 90 -16.32 15.06 3.48
CA ILE A 90 -17.32 15.42 4.50
C ILE A 90 -17.11 14.59 5.77
N LEU A 91 -16.88 13.29 5.61
CA LEU A 91 -16.64 12.39 6.73
C LEU A 91 -15.30 12.67 7.42
N LYS A 92 -14.25 12.96 6.65
CA LYS A 92 -12.95 13.41 7.17
C LYS A 92 -13.06 14.74 7.89
N ARG A 93 -13.81 15.70 7.33
CA ARG A 93 -14.08 16.98 8.00
C ARG A 93 -14.74 16.74 9.36
N PHE A 94 -15.74 15.87 9.43
CA PHE A 94 -16.33 15.50 10.71
C PHE A 94 -15.32 14.82 11.64
N ALA A 95 -14.68 13.73 11.21
CA ALA A 95 -13.80 12.91 12.04
C ALA A 95 -12.55 13.69 12.52
N PHE A 96 -11.77 14.23 11.59
CA PHE A 96 -10.49 14.89 11.89
C PHE A 96 -10.67 16.30 12.43
N ASN A 97 -11.59 17.08 11.85
CA ASN A 97 -11.56 18.53 12.02
C ASN A 97 -12.66 19.08 12.93
N SER A 98 -13.81 18.41 13.02
CA SER A 98 -14.87 18.77 13.96
C SER A 98 -14.77 17.96 15.25
N PHE A 99 -14.60 16.64 15.13
CA PHE A 99 -14.50 15.72 16.26
C PHE A 99 -13.07 15.63 16.82
N GLY A 100 -12.05 15.65 15.96
CA GLY A 100 -10.65 15.56 16.38
C GLY A 100 -10.14 14.14 16.62
N THR A 101 -10.89 13.11 16.24
CA THR A 101 -10.38 11.73 16.25
C THR A 101 -9.37 11.55 15.13
N ARG A 102 -8.26 10.85 15.39
CA ARG A 102 -7.34 10.40 14.33
C ARG A 102 -7.85 9.17 13.59
N ASN A 103 -8.79 8.41 14.15
CA ASN A 103 -9.17 7.10 13.64
C ASN A 103 -10.18 7.20 12.51
N PHE A 104 -9.66 7.07 11.29
CA PHE A 104 -10.44 7.06 10.06
C PHE A 104 -9.93 5.96 9.12
N ALA A 105 -10.84 5.13 8.61
CA ALA A 105 -10.54 4.16 7.56
C ALA A 105 -11.41 4.43 6.34
N ASN A 106 -10.78 4.62 5.17
CA ASN A 106 -11.46 4.92 3.91
C ASN A 106 -11.43 3.71 2.97
N HIS A 107 -12.07 3.80 1.80
CA HIS A 107 -12.11 2.71 0.81
C HIS A 107 -10.73 2.08 0.51
N GLY A 108 -9.66 2.86 0.49
CA GLY A 108 -8.28 2.36 0.28
C GLY A 108 -7.73 1.53 1.45
N SER A 109 -8.25 1.74 2.66
CA SER A 109 -8.00 0.93 3.86
C SER A 109 -8.65 -0.45 3.81
N TYR A 110 -9.66 -0.64 2.93
CA TYR A 110 -10.32 -1.93 2.67
C TYR A 110 -9.67 -2.62 1.48
N CYS A 111 -9.55 -1.88 0.37
CA CYS A 111 -9.19 -2.44 -0.91
C CYS A 111 -7.90 -1.81 -1.43
N GLY A 112 -6.87 -2.64 -1.55
CA GLY A 112 -5.73 -2.36 -2.41
C GLY A 112 -4.56 -1.62 -1.80
N TYR A 113 -4.45 -1.53 -0.46
CA TYR A 113 -3.21 -1.03 0.16
C TYR A 113 -1.98 -1.81 -0.32
N VAL A 114 -2.08 -3.14 -0.38
CA VAL A 114 -0.96 -4.02 -0.73
C VAL A 114 -0.36 -3.70 -2.10
N PHE A 115 -1.18 -3.60 -3.16
CA PHE A 115 -0.67 -3.29 -4.50
C PHE A 115 -0.07 -1.88 -4.57
N ARG A 116 -0.61 -0.94 -3.78
CA ARG A 116 -0.13 0.44 -3.69
C ARG A 116 1.20 0.52 -2.94
N ALA A 117 1.35 -0.23 -1.86
CA ALA A 117 2.59 -0.34 -1.10
C ALA A 117 3.69 -0.98 -1.95
N ALA A 118 3.39 -2.09 -2.63
CA ALA A 118 4.31 -2.74 -3.55
C ALA A 118 4.72 -1.80 -4.70
N SER A 119 3.77 -1.11 -5.33
CA SER A 119 4.09 -0.17 -6.41
C SER A 119 4.82 1.07 -5.92
N GLY A 120 4.51 1.56 -4.72
CA GLY A 120 5.25 2.65 -4.08
C GLY A 120 6.69 2.24 -3.81
N ALA A 121 6.93 1.06 -3.24
CA ALA A 121 8.28 0.53 -3.05
C ALA A 121 9.02 0.37 -4.39
N PHE A 122 8.31 -0.10 -5.42
CA PHE A 122 8.87 -0.31 -6.75
C PHE A 122 9.33 0.99 -7.42
N LEU A 123 8.56 2.07 -7.24
CA LEU A 123 8.82 3.38 -7.82
C LEU A 123 9.60 4.33 -6.90
N ASN A 124 10.06 3.85 -5.73
CA ASN A 124 10.63 4.68 -4.67
C ASN A 124 9.72 5.84 -4.22
N ASP A 125 8.41 5.58 -4.11
CA ASP A 125 7.36 6.51 -3.69
C ASP A 125 6.40 5.85 -2.68
N LEU A 126 6.93 5.53 -1.50
CA LEU A 126 6.16 4.99 -0.38
C LEU A 126 5.34 6.05 0.36
N ASP A 127 5.58 7.34 0.11
CA ASP A 127 4.84 8.43 0.73
C ASP A 127 3.49 8.66 0.03
N LYS A 128 3.48 8.66 -1.31
CA LYS A 128 2.26 8.86 -2.10
C LYS A 128 1.65 7.54 -2.57
N PHE A 129 2.39 6.44 -2.44
CA PHE A 129 1.99 5.12 -2.91
C PHE A 129 1.56 5.12 -4.38
N LEU A 130 2.40 5.73 -5.22
CA LEU A 130 2.16 5.81 -6.66
C LEU A 130 1.99 4.41 -7.25
N ASN A 131 0.98 4.25 -8.09
CA ASN A 131 0.68 2.97 -8.70
C ASN A 131 0.67 3.05 -10.23
N LEU A 132 1.09 1.96 -10.87
CA LEU A 132 1.14 1.87 -12.33
C LEU A 132 -0.22 1.47 -12.95
N LYS A 133 -0.36 1.77 -14.25
CA LYS A 133 -1.45 1.37 -15.13
C LYS A 133 -0.90 0.92 -16.49
N PRO A 134 -1.46 -0.13 -17.09
CA PRO A 134 -1.06 -0.52 -18.43
C PRO A 134 -1.63 0.46 -19.47
N ASP A 135 -0.86 0.71 -20.52
CA ASP A 135 -1.30 1.41 -21.72
C ASP A 135 -2.13 0.45 -22.60
N TYR A 136 -3.40 0.28 -22.25
CA TYR A 136 -4.34 -0.59 -22.96
C TYR A 136 -4.50 -0.26 -24.46
N GLU A 137 -4.19 0.97 -24.87
CA GLU A 137 -4.34 1.41 -26.26
C GLU A 137 -3.29 0.78 -27.17
N HIS A 138 -2.10 0.47 -26.62
CA HIS A 138 -0.97 -0.03 -27.41
C HIS A 138 -0.36 -1.34 -26.89
N VAL A 139 -0.79 -1.85 -25.74
CA VAL A 139 -0.30 -3.13 -25.21
C VAL A 139 -0.57 -4.25 -26.20
N GLU A 140 0.42 -5.11 -26.42
CA GLU A 140 0.30 -6.29 -27.30
C GLU A 140 0.07 -7.56 -26.50
N PHE A 141 0.66 -7.65 -25.30
CA PHE A 141 0.42 -8.74 -24.37
C PHE A 141 0.17 -8.22 -22.96
N ALA A 142 -0.98 -8.56 -22.36
CA ALA A 142 -1.31 -8.22 -20.98
C ALA A 142 -1.37 -9.45 -20.07
N LEU A 143 -0.71 -9.38 -18.92
CA LEU A 143 -0.76 -10.41 -17.88
C LEU A 143 -1.51 -9.89 -16.65
N PHE A 144 -2.71 -10.40 -16.43
CA PHE A 144 -3.57 -10.03 -15.30
C PHE A 144 -3.46 -11.05 -14.18
N ILE A 145 -2.65 -10.78 -13.16
CA ILE A 145 -2.47 -11.65 -11.98
C ILE A 145 -3.28 -11.11 -10.81
N GLY A 146 -4.21 -11.90 -10.30
CA GLY A 146 -5.04 -11.51 -9.14
C GLY A 146 -5.88 -10.24 -9.38
N THR A 147 -6.12 -9.88 -10.65
CA THR A 147 -6.87 -8.70 -11.05
C THR A 147 -7.84 -9.02 -12.17
N ALA A 148 -9.03 -8.42 -12.11
CA ALA A 148 -10.10 -8.64 -13.08
C ALA A 148 -10.60 -7.29 -13.63
N PRO A 149 -9.88 -6.62 -14.54
CA PRO A 149 -10.25 -5.31 -15.11
C PRO A 149 -11.65 -5.22 -15.74
N ALA A 150 -12.33 -6.35 -15.99
CA ALA A 150 -13.71 -6.42 -16.49
C ALA A 150 -14.77 -6.59 -15.37
N GLN A 151 -14.36 -6.72 -14.11
CA GLN A 151 -15.24 -6.81 -12.93
C GLN A 151 -14.88 -5.79 -11.84
N SER A 152 -13.60 -5.50 -11.69
CA SER A 152 -13.04 -4.70 -10.61
C SER A 152 -11.87 -3.83 -11.08
N GLY A 153 -11.31 -3.03 -10.18
CA GLY A 153 -10.13 -2.21 -10.42
C GLY A 153 -10.38 -0.71 -10.30
N ASN A 154 -9.30 0.06 -10.33
CA ASN A 154 -9.32 1.51 -10.09
C ASN A 154 -8.68 2.27 -11.27
N PRO A 155 -9.46 2.92 -12.17
CA PRO A 155 -10.92 2.96 -12.24
C PRO A 155 -11.51 1.81 -13.09
N PHE A 156 -12.44 1.05 -12.51
CA PHE A 156 -13.09 -0.11 -13.13
C PHE A 156 -13.71 0.22 -14.50
N LYS A 157 -14.62 1.20 -14.55
CA LYS A 157 -15.37 1.54 -15.77
C LYS A 157 -14.49 1.94 -16.95
N ARG A 158 -13.32 2.55 -16.69
CA ARG A 158 -12.37 2.94 -17.74
C ARG A 158 -11.59 1.72 -18.21
N GLN A 159 -10.99 0.97 -17.29
CA GLN A 159 -10.17 -0.20 -17.62
C GLN A 159 -11.01 -1.29 -18.32
N ALA A 160 -12.26 -1.51 -17.90
CA ALA A 160 -13.17 -2.44 -18.56
C ALA A 160 -13.44 -2.05 -20.02
N ARG A 161 -13.68 -0.76 -20.29
CA ARG A 161 -13.87 -0.23 -21.66
C ARG A 161 -12.60 -0.32 -22.49
N GLN A 162 -11.45 0.00 -21.89
CA GLN A 162 -10.15 -0.09 -22.55
C GLN A 162 -9.79 -1.54 -22.91
N LEU A 163 -10.03 -2.50 -22.01
CA LEU A 163 -9.85 -3.92 -22.31
C LEU A 163 -10.83 -4.40 -23.39
N ALA A 164 -12.10 -3.99 -23.32
CA ALA A 164 -13.09 -4.32 -24.36
C ALA A 164 -12.64 -3.80 -25.74
N LYS A 165 -12.06 -2.60 -25.80
CA LYS A 165 -11.50 -2.04 -27.04
C LYS A 165 -10.22 -2.76 -27.48
N ALA A 166 -9.33 -3.10 -26.56
CA ALA A 166 -8.10 -3.83 -26.87
C ALA A 166 -8.38 -5.19 -27.51
N ARG A 167 -9.43 -5.90 -27.05
CA ARG A 167 -9.89 -7.18 -27.62
C ARG A 167 -10.36 -7.13 -29.07
N THR A 168 -10.59 -5.93 -29.64
CA THR A 168 -10.94 -5.80 -31.06
C THR A 168 -9.71 -5.60 -31.94
N ARG A 169 -8.50 -5.71 -31.40
CA ARG A 169 -7.24 -5.58 -32.15
C ARG A 169 -6.66 -6.96 -32.40
N ASP A 170 -6.21 -7.20 -33.63
CA ASP A 170 -5.60 -8.47 -34.04
C ASP A 170 -4.26 -8.73 -33.34
N ASN A 171 -3.58 -7.67 -32.87
CA ASN A 171 -2.27 -7.73 -32.22
C ASN A 171 -2.33 -7.68 -30.69
N PHE A 172 -3.45 -8.09 -30.08
CA PHE A 172 -3.60 -8.07 -28.63
C PHE A 172 -3.98 -9.44 -28.06
N ASP A 173 -3.11 -9.95 -27.20
CA ASP A 173 -3.31 -11.16 -26.41
C ASP A 173 -3.26 -10.86 -24.90
N TYR A 174 -3.93 -11.68 -24.11
CA TYR A 174 -3.84 -11.57 -22.66
C TYR A 174 -4.03 -12.88 -21.93
N ALA A 175 -3.40 -12.98 -20.77
CA ALA A 175 -3.58 -14.07 -19.83
C ALA A 175 -4.17 -13.55 -18.51
N VAL A 176 -5.08 -14.32 -17.93
CA VAL A 176 -5.72 -14.04 -16.64
C VAL A 176 -5.34 -15.14 -15.67
N VAL A 177 -4.53 -14.81 -14.68
CA VAL A 177 -4.02 -15.73 -13.65
C VAL A 177 -4.85 -15.56 -12.38
N THR A 178 -5.63 -16.58 -12.05
CA THR A 178 -6.53 -16.58 -10.89
C THR A 178 -7.04 -17.99 -10.62
N PRO A 179 -7.29 -18.37 -9.35
CA PRO A 179 -7.81 -19.69 -9.00
C PRO A 179 -9.22 -19.97 -9.54
N VAL A 180 -10.02 -18.93 -9.78
CA VAL A 180 -11.38 -19.03 -10.32
C VAL A 180 -11.48 -18.23 -11.61
N LEU A 181 -12.14 -18.80 -12.63
CA LEU A 181 -12.37 -18.15 -13.91
C LEU A 181 -13.17 -16.84 -13.70
N PRO A 182 -12.57 -15.66 -13.97
CA PRO A 182 -13.23 -14.38 -13.78
C PRO A 182 -13.94 -13.96 -15.07
N MET A 183 -14.85 -12.99 -15.00
CA MET A 183 -15.48 -12.40 -16.20
C MET A 183 -14.49 -11.58 -17.05
N THR A 184 -13.28 -11.32 -16.52
CA THR A 184 -12.15 -10.84 -17.34
C THR A 184 -11.70 -11.89 -18.35
N SER A 185 -11.96 -13.17 -18.15
CA SER A 185 -11.90 -14.14 -19.23
C SER A 185 -13.26 -14.15 -19.94
N SER A 186 -13.26 -13.99 -21.26
CA SER A 186 -14.48 -13.99 -22.08
C SER A 186 -14.29 -14.85 -23.33
N LEU A 187 -15.26 -15.74 -23.60
CA LEU A 187 -15.31 -16.51 -24.85
C LEU A 187 -15.43 -15.59 -26.08
N ALA A 188 -16.07 -14.42 -25.92
CA ALA A 188 -16.18 -13.44 -27.00
C ALA A 188 -14.83 -12.81 -27.40
N ALA A 189 -13.78 -13.00 -26.59
CA ALA A 189 -12.41 -12.60 -26.94
C ALA A 189 -11.66 -13.65 -27.78
N GLY A 190 -12.29 -14.78 -28.11
CA GLY A 190 -11.70 -15.83 -28.94
C GLY A 190 -10.44 -16.44 -28.35
N HIS A 191 -9.48 -16.78 -29.21
CA HIS A 191 -8.23 -17.44 -28.82
C HIS A 191 -7.22 -16.52 -28.12
N ASN A 192 -7.44 -15.20 -28.14
CA ASN A 192 -6.54 -14.19 -27.56
C ASN A 192 -6.62 -14.06 -26.02
N ASN A 193 -7.35 -14.97 -25.38
CA ASN A 193 -7.67 -14.93 -23.95
C ASN A 193 -7.34 -16.27 -23.30
N HIS A 194 -6.32 -16.27 -22.44
CA HIS A 194 -5.88 -17.47 -21.73
C HIS A 194 -6.21 -17.36 -20.25
N TRP A 195 -6.95 -18.33 -19.69
CA TRP A 195 -7.10 -18.44 -18.25
C TRP A 195 -6.08 -19.44 -17.68
N VAL A 196 -5.36 -19.02 -16.64
CA VAL A 196 -4.37 -19.82 -15.95
C VAL A 196 -4.83 -20.06 -14.50
N PRO A 197 -5.37 -21.27 -14.20
CA PRO A 197 -5.85 -21.61 -12.86
C PRO A 197 -4.69 -21.95 -11.92
N ILE A 198 -4.26 -20.98 -11.13
CA ILE A 198 -3.27 -21.20 -10.06
C ILE A 198 -3.94 -21.62 -8.76
N LYS A 199 -3.18 -22.19 -7.83
CA LYS A 199 -3.68 -22.38 -6.46
C LYS A 199 -3.80 -21.00 -5.78
N PRO A 200 -4.78 -20.80 -4.88
CA PRO A 200 -4.85 -19.57 -4.09
C PRO A 200 -3.51 -19.29 -3.38
N ALA A 201 -3.08 -18.02 -3.41
CA ALA A 201 -1.83 -17.53 -2.82
C ALA A 201 -0.53 -18.12 -3.43
N SER A 202 -0.57 -18.74 -4.61
CA SER A 202 0.63 -19.25 -5.30
C SER A 202 1.13 -18.34 -6.44
N ASP A 203 0.72 -17.06 -6.47
CA ASP A 203 1.09 -16.11 -7.52
C ASP A 203 2.60 -15.88 -7.62
N SER A 204 3.28 -15.68 -6.47
CA SER A 204 4.73 -15.47 -6.44
C SER A 204 5.51 -16.68 -6.93
N ALA A 205 5.03 -17.90 -6.68
CA ALA A 205 5.66 -19.11 -7.20
C ALA A 205 5.63 -19.14 -8.74
N LEU A 206 4.49 -18.80 -9.35
CA LEU A 206 4.38 -18.69 -10.81
C LEU A 206 5.34 -17.62 -11.34
N VAL A 207 5.36 -16.43 -10.73
CA VAL A 207 6.20 -15.33 -11.20
C VAL A 207 7.69 -15.64 -11.06
N PHE A 208 8.13 -16.26 -9.96
CA PHE A 208 9.51 -16.68 -9.81
C PHE A 208 9.89 -17.79 -10.81
N ALA A 209 8.99 -18.72 -11.13
CA ALA A 209 9.21 -19.69 -12.19
C ALA A 209 9.37 -19.01 -13.57
N MET A 210 8.58 -17.97 -13.85
CA MET A 210 8.75 -17.16 -15.07
C MET A 210 10.12 -16.46 -15.08
N MET A 211 10.54 -15.86 -13.97
CA MET A 211 11.86 -15.23 -13.87
C MET A 211 13.00 -16.24 -13.99
N GLN A 212 12.86 -17.42 -13.38
CA GLN A 212 13.81 -18.52 -13.54
C GLN A 212 13.95 -18.90 -15.02
N TRP A 213 12.83 -19.04 -15.74
CA TRP A 213 12.84 -19.29 -17.17
C TRP A 213 13.53 -18.13 -17.94
N MET A 214 13.22 -16.88 -17.60
CA MET A 214 13.87 -15.71 -18.22
C MET A 214 15.39 -15.71 -18.01
N PHE A 215 15.87 -16.02 -16.80
CA PHE A 215 17.31 -16.09 -16.51
C PHE A 215 18.00 -17.27 -17.20
N THR A 216 17.36 -18.43 -17.25
CA THR A 216 17.92 -19.63 -17.90
C THR A 216 17.98 -19.52 -19.42
N HIS A 217 17.11 -18.72 -20.03
CA HIS A 217 17.01 -18.55 -21.48
C HIS A 217 17.46 -17.16 -21.96
N ASP A 218 18.05 -16.35 -21.08
CA ASP A 218 18.53 -15.00 -21.39
C ASP A 218 17.44 -14.06 -21.95
N ARG A 219 16.19 -14.24 -21.51
CA ARG A 219 14.99 -13.51 -21.96
C ARG A 219 14.61 -12.37 -21.02
N TYR A 220 15.58 -11.54 -20.67
CA TYR A 220 15.38 -10.31 -19.90
C TYR A 220 16.10 -9.15 -20.57
N ASN A 221 15.64 -7.92 -20.33
CA ASN A 221 16.11 -6.73 -21.04
C ASN A 221 17.47 -6.25 -20.50
N LYS A 222 18.55 -6.90 -20.94
CA LYS A 222 19.92 -6.62 -20.51
C LYS A 222 20.35 -5.18 -20.76
N ASP A 223 19.97 -4.63 -21.92
CA ASP A 223 20.31 -3.27 -22.31
C ASP A 223 19.76 -2.24 -21.31
N TYR A 224 18.47 -2.34 -20.96
CA TYR A 224 17.87 -1.50 -19.93
C TYR A 224 18.46 -1.74 -18.54
N LEU A 225 18.56 -3.00 -18.12
CA LEU A 225 18.95 -3.36 -16.76
C LEU A 225 20.41 -2.98 -16.44
N ALA A 226 21.27 -2.84 -17.45
CA ALA A 226 22.67 -2.49 -17.24
C ALA A 226 22.88 -1.00 -16.91
N GLN A 227 21.85 -0.17 -17.09
CA GLN A 227 21.96 1.27 -16.89
C GLN A 227 21.72 1.65 -15.42
N ALA A 228 22.79 2.10 -14.75
CA ALA A 228 22.79 2.46 -13.32
C ALA A 228 22.48 3.94 -13.04
N SER A 229 22.48 4.77 -14.08
CA SER A 229 22.36 6.23 -14.01
C SER A 229 21.45 6.78 -15.09
N HIS A 230 21.08 8.05 -14.92
CA HIS A 230 20.42 8.82 -15.94
C HIS A 230 21.30 9.00 -17.19
N GLU A 231 22.60 9.22 -17.01
CA GLU A 231 23.57 9.42 -18.09
C GLU A 231 23.73 8.15 -18.95
N ALA A 232 23.87 6.98 -18.30
CA ALA A 232 23.96 5.69 -18.97
C ALA A 232 22.65 5.33 -19.69
N MET A 233 21.51 5.64 -19.08
CA MET A 233 20.21 5.50 -19.74
C MET A 233 20.10 6.35 -21.01
N GLN A 234 20.49 7.63 -20.94
CA GLN A 234 20.46 8.54 -22.09
C GLN A 234 21.37 8.02 -23.21
N ALA A 235 22.59 7.60 -22.87
CA ALA A 235 23.54 7.03 -23.83
C ALA A 235 23.00 5.76 -24.51
N ALA A 236 22.24 4.93 -23.79
CA ALA A 236 21.60 3.72 -24.31
C ALA A 236 20.26 3.97 -25.01
N GLY A 237 19.75 5.20 -25.04
CA GLY A 237 18.43 5.51 -25.64
C GLY A 237 17.25 4.89 -24.90
N ASN A 238 17.39 4.62 -23.59
CA ASN A 238 16.36 4.03 -22.77
C ASN A 238 15.42 5.09 -22.15
N ALA A 239 14.19 4.69 -21.83
CA ALA A 239 13.19 5.59 -21.23
C ALA A 239 13.34 5.77 -19.70
N HIS A 240 14.09 4.89 -19.06
CA HIS A 240 14.30 4.84 -17.60
C HIS A 240 15.54 3.98 -17.27
N TRP A 241 16.05 4.11 -16.04
CA TRP A 241 17.12 3.28 -15.46
C TRP A 241 16.64 2.59 -14.18
N CYS A 242 17.46 1.71 -13.61
CA CYS A 242 17.14 1.05 -12.34
C CYS A 242 18.39 0.72 -11.52
N ASN A 243 18.18 0.05 -10.39
CA ASN A 243 19.22 -0.34 -9.45
C ASN A 243 19.72 -1.78 -9.66
N ALA A 244 19.44 -2.41 -10.82
CA ALA A 244 19.74 -3.82 -11.05
C ALA A 244 21.24 -4.17 -10.90
N THR A 245 22.13 -3.23 -11.18
CA THR A 245 23.59 -3.39 -11.11
C THR A 245 24.21 -2.92 -9.80
N HIS A 246 23.44 -2.25 -8.93
CA HIS A 246 23.91 -1.76 -7.64
C HIS A 246 24.32 -2.92 -6.74
N LEU A 247 25.54 -2.83 -6.17
CA LEU A 247 26.07 -3.85 -5.27
C LEU A 247 25.40 -3.77 -3.90
N VAL A 248 24.98 -4.93 -3.40
CA VAL A 248 24.36 -5.14 -2.09
C VAL A 248 25.33 -5.92 -1.22
N ILE A 249 25.47 -5.51 0.04
CA ILE A 249 26.27 -6.22 1.04
C ILE A 249 25.53 -7.51 1.40
N THR A 250 26.19 -8.65 1.19
CA THR A 250 25.65 -10.00 1.43
C THR A 250 26.41 -10.76 2.51
N GLN A 251 27.38 -10.11 3.15
CA GLN A 251 28.15 -10.70 4.24
C GLN A 251 27.23 -11.00 5.43
N ALA A 252 27.01 -12.29 5.71
CA ALA A 252 26.16 -12.74 6.80
C ALA A 252 26.63 -12.18 8.15
N GLY A 253 25.69 -11.63 8.92
CA GLY A 253 25.96 -11.09 10.26
C GLY A 253 26.62 -9.70 10.27
N HIS A 254 26.92 -9.12 9.11
CA HIS A 254 27.39 -7.74 9.04
C HIS A 254 26.25 -6.77 9.39
N ALA A 255 26.54 -5.70 10.12
CA ALA A 255 25.52 -4.73 10.58
C ALA A 255 24.74 -4.04 9.43
N ARG A 256 25.28 -4.08 8.21
CA ARG A 256 24.65 -3.54 6.98
C ARG A 256 24.33 -4.61 5.95
N GLU A 257 24.26 -5.87 6.33
CA GLU A 257 23.75 -6.92 5.46
C GLU A 257 22.40 -6.50 4.83
N GLY A 258 22.25 -6.69 3.52
CA GLY A 258 21.07 -6.29 2.74
C GLY A 258 21.04 -4.81 2.34
N SER A 259 21.95 -3.96 2.82
CA SER A 259 22.09 -2.58 2.36
C SER A 259 22.93 -2.51 1.09
N MET A 260 22.67 -1.51 0.25
CA MET A 260 23.57 -1.21 -0.87
C MET A 260 24.93 -0.70 -0.38
N LEU A 261 25.98 -1.10 -1.10
CA LEU A 261 27.35 -0.64 -0.91
C LEU A 261 27.48 0.82 -1.38
N ARG A 262 28.17 1.64 -0.58
CA ARG A 262 28.38 3.07 -0.84
C ARG A 262 29.82 3.37 -1.24
N ALA A 263 30.05 4.48 -1.95
CA ALA A 263 31.40 4.91 -2.32
C ALA A 263 32.29 5.11 -1.09
N SER A 264 31.73 5.68 0.00
CA SER A 264 32.45 5.83 1.27
C SER A 264 32.97 4.52 1.86
N ASP A 265 32.27 3.39 1.63
CA ASP A 265 32.61 2.08 2.18
C ASP A 265 33.90 1.51 1.57
N ILE A 266 34.18 1.86 0.31
CA ILE A 266 35.35 1.39 -0.44
C ILE A 266 36.37 2.48 -0.75
N GLY A 267 36.14 3.71 -0.26
CA GLY A 267 37.05 4.83 -0.46
C GLY A 267 37.04 5.42 -1.87
N LEU A 268 35.96 5.23 -2.62
CA LEU A 268 35.77 5.98 -3.88
C LEU A 268 35.54 7.47 -3.57
N PRO A 269 36.07 8.39 -4.41
CA PRO A 269 35.80 9.81 -4.26
C PRO A 269 34.31 10.14 -4.41
N PHE A 270 33.78 10.95 -3.49
CA PHE A 270 32.42 11.50 -3.54
C PHE A 270 32.36 12.83 -2.76
N ASN A 271 31.31 13.61 -2.97
CA ASN A 271 31.09 14.87 -2.26
C ASN A 271 29.96 14.74 -1.23
N GLY A 272 30.17 15.31 -0.05
CA GLY A 272 29.18 15.35 1.04
C GLY A 272 29.38 14.28 2.11
N GLU A 273 28.30 13.86 2.77
CA GLU A 273 28.37 13.03 3.98
C GLU A 273 28.30 11.54 3.65
N ALA A 274 29.15 10.74 4.29
CA ALA A 274 29.13 9.30 4.14
C ALA A 274 27.74 8.74 4.51
N ARG A 275 27.24 7.82 3.69
CA ARG A 275 25.94 7.14 3.81
C ARG A 275 24.72 8.05 3.68
N SER A 276 24.90 9.29 3.22
CA SER A 276 23.79 10.19 2.83
C SER A 276 23.39 9.98 1.37
N ASP A 277 22.39 10.74 0.90
CA ASP A 277 21.98 10.73 -0.51
C ASP A 277 23.07 11.25 -1.45
N SER A 278 24.06 12.00 -0.93
CA SER A 278 25.20 12.48 -1.72
C SER A 278 26.33 11.44 -1.84
N ASP A 279 26.26 10.34 -1.09
CA ASP A 279 27.19 9.21 -1.17
C ASP A 279 26.66 8.18 -2.20
N PRO A 280 27.24 8.13 -3.41
CA PRO A 280 26.71 7.31 -4.48
C PRO A 280 26.84 5.82 -4.14
N TYR A 281 26.01 5.03 -4.81
CA TYR A 281 26.10 3.58 -4.73
C TYR A 281 27.24 3.07 -5.59
N VAL A 282 27.70 1.86 -5.32
CA VAL A 282 28.78 1.22 -6.09
C VAL A 282 28.22 0.22 -7.08
N VAL A 283 28.79 0.22 -8.29
CA VAL A 283 28.55 -0.75 -9.36
C VAL A 283 29.88 -1.25 -9.92
N VAL A 284 29.84 -2.28 -10.77
CA VAL A 284 31.01 -2.73 -11.54
C VAL A 284 30.86 -2.26 -12.98
N ASN A 285 31.83 -1.51 -13.51
CA ASN A 285 31.84 -1.11 -14.91
C ASN A 285 31.87 -2.36 -15.81
N GLN A 286 30.96 -2.45 -16.79
CA GLN A 286 30.85 -3.64 -17.62
C GLN A 286 32.12 -3.89 -18.47
N ALA A 287 32.75 -2.83 -18.97
CA ALA A 287 33.90 -2.92 -19.87
C ALA A 287 35.22 -3.13 -19.12
N THR A 288 35.46 -2.36 -18.05
CA THR A 288 36.75 -2.41 -17.33
C THR A 288 36.76 -3.43 -16.20
N GLY A 289 35.58 -3.78 -15.65
CA GLY A 289 35.47 -4.63 -14.47
C GLY A 289 35.82 -3.91 -13.15
N GLU A 290 36.05 -2.60 -13.19
CA GLU A 290 36.41 -1.80 -12.01
C GLU A 290 35.16 -1.42 -11.19
N LEU A 291 35.37 -1.26 -9.89
CA LEU A 291 34.37 -0.68 -8.98
C LEU A 291 34.30 0.83 -9.19
N VAL A 292 33.10 1.32 -9.51
CA VAL A 292 32.86 2.74 -9.79
C VAL A 292 31.55 3.20 -9.15
N ALA A 293 31.37 4.52 -9.06
CA ALA A 293 30.09 5.09 -8.64
C ALA A 293 28.99 4.76 -9.67
N ASN A 294 27.76 4.56 -9.19
CA ASN A 294 26.59 4.27 -10.02
C ASN A 294 26.20 5.41 -10.98
N THR A 295 26.87 6.56 -10.90
CA THR A 295 26.70 7.75 -11.74
C THR A 295 27.52 7.70 -13.04
N LEU A 296 28.18 6.57 -13.35
CA LEU A 296 28.89 6.37 -14.61
C LEU A 296 27.95 6.54 -15.82
N ALA A 297 28.49 6.90 -16.99
CA ALA A 297 27.73 7.02 -18.24
C ALA A 297 27.72 5.73 -19.08
N GLN A 298 28.41 4.68 -18.62
CA GLN A 298 28.55 3.40 -19.32
C GLN A 298 27.67 2.31 -18.69
N PRO A 299 27.39 1.22 -19.40
CA PRO A 299 26.73 0.05 -18.82
C PRO A 299 27.52 -0.53 -17.64
N ALA A 300 26.79 -1.00 -16.64
CA ALA A 300 27.33 -1.73 -15.49
C ALA A 300 27.02 -3.23 -15.57
N ARG A 301 27.89 -4.05 -14.99
CA ARG A 301 27.78 -5.51 -15.02
C ARG A 301 26.55 -5.98 -14.25
N LEU A 302 25.69 -6.73 -14.93
CA LEU A 302 24.40 -7.18 -14.43
C LEU A 302 24.48 -8.21 -13.30
N LEU A 303 25.28 -9.25 -13.50
CA LEU A 303 25.43 -10.36 -12.55
C LEU A 303 26.82 -10.27 -11.93
N VAL A 304 26.86 -9.85 -10.67
CA VAL A 304 28.09 -9.72 -9.89
C VAL A 304 27.89 -10.47 -8.58
N GLU A 305 28.89 -11.27 -8.22
CA GLU A 305 29.04 -11.87 -6.91
C GLU A 305 30.54 -11.99 -6.65
N GLN A 306 31.04 -11.28 -5.64
CA GLN A 306 32.47 -11.21 -5.35
C GLN A 306 32.71 -10.77 -3.91
N THR A 307 33.93 -10.96 -3.44
CA THR A 307 34.36 -10.46 -2.12
C THR A 307 35.31 -9.29 -2.30
N LEU A 308 35.17 -8.29 -1.43
CA LEU A 308 35.89 -7.03 -1.48
C LEU A 308 36.56 -6.73 -0.14
N ASP A 309 37.79 -6.21 -0.20
CA ASP A 309 38.40 -5.54 0.94
C ASP A 309 37.92 -4.08 0.97
N THR A 310 37.26 -3.72 2.07
CA THR A 310 36.61 -2.42 2.23
C THR A 310 37.07 -1.75 3.51
N LYS A 311 36.70 -0.48 3.72
CA LYS A 311 36.94 0.22 5.01
C LYS A 311 36.13 -0.40 6.16
N LEU A 312 35.16 -1.26 5.86
CA LEU A 312 34.36 -2.01 6.83
C LEU A 312 34.90 -3.44 7.04
N GLY A 313 36.06 -3.76 6.47
CA GLY A 313 36.64 -5.10 6.46
C GLY A 313 36.28 -5.87 5.19
N HIS A 314 36.42 -7.19 5.27
CA HIS A 314 36.17 -8.10 4.14
C HIS A 314 34.66 -8.33 3.97
N LEU A 315 34.11 -7.94 2.83
CA LEU A 315 32.67 -8.00 2.56
C LEU A 315 32.36 -8.83 1.31
N SER A 316 31.48 -9.82 1.47
CA SER A 316 30.80 -10.46 0.34
C SER A 316 29.73 -9.53 -0.22
N VAL A 317 29.73 -9.29 -1.54
CA VAL A 317 28.77 -8.42 -2.23
C VAL A 317 28.20 -9.09 -3.48
N ALA A 318 26.97 -8.74 -3.82
CA ALA A 318 26.33 -9.17 -5.07
C ALA A 318 25.50 -8.04 -5.68
N SER A 319 25.35 -8.00 -7.01
CA SER A 319 24.45 -7.04 -7.65
C SER A 319 22.98 -7.32 -7.28
N SER A 320 22.14 -6.29 -7.32
CA SER A 320 20.71 -6.43 -7.01
C SER A 320 20.00 -7.45 -7.91
N LEU A 321 20.37 -7.51 -9.20
CA LEU A 321 19.83 -8.52 -10.12
C LEU A 321 20.34 -9.94 -9.79
N GLN A 322 21.59 -10.10 -9.35
CA GLN A 322 22.09 -11.39 -8.88
C GLN A 322 21.30 -11.86 -7.65
N LYS A 323 20.96 -10.96 -6.72
CA LYS A 323 20.07 -11.27 -5.58
C LYS A 323 18.68 -11.70 -6.03
N LEU A 324 18.09 -11.02 -7.02
CA LEU A 324 16.80 -11.41 -7.59
C LEU A 324 16.88 -12.79 -8.25
N LYS A 325 17.97 -13.07 -8.99
CA LYS A 325 18.25 -14.38 -9.58
C LYS A 325 18.31 -15.46 -8.51
N HIS A 326 19.05 -15.27 -7.41
CA HIS A 326 19.07 -16.24 -6.30
C HIS A 326 17.66 -16.50 -5.76
N ARG A 327 16.88 -15.45 -5.49
CA ARG A 327 15.50 -15.61 -5.01
C ARG A 327 14.61 -16.39 -5.97
N ALA A 328 14.75 -16.18 -7.28
CA ALA A 328 13.97 -16.93 -8.27
C ALA A 328 14.29 -18.44 -8.28
N PHE A 329 15.48 -18.85 -7.81
CA PHE A 329 15.93 -20.25 -7.76
C PHE A 329 15.82 -20.90 -6.37
N GLU A 330 15.40 -20.16 -5.34
CA GLU A 330 15.24 -20.67 -3.97
C GLU A 330 13.95 -21.49 -3.76
N HIS A 331 13.07 -21.58 -4.76
CA HIS A 331 11.81 -22.33 -4.71
C HIS A 331 10.90 -22.00 -3.50
N ASN A 332 10.96 -20.76 -3.00
CA ASN A 332 10.19 -20.30 -1.86
C ASN A 332 8.90 -19.58 -2.26
N MET A 333 7.89 -19.66 -1.39
CA MET A 333 6.64 -18.88 -1.51
C MET A 333 6.56 -17.84 -0.40
N HIS A 334 5.94 -16.69 -0.69
CA HIS A 334 5.62 -15.69 0.32
C HIS A 334 4.11 -15.63 0.54
N ALA A 335 3.68 -15.81 1.79
CA ALA A 335 2.29 -15.64 2.19
C ALA A 335 1.86 -14.15 2.25
N ASN A 336 2.81 -13.21 2.14
CA ASN A 336 2.55 -11.79 2.28
C ASN A 336 2.25 -11.15 0.91
N GLY A 337 1.08 -10.53 0.81
CA GLY A 337 0.63 -9.86 -0.41
C GLY A 337 1.58 -8.75 -0.89
N PHE A 338 2.34 -8.09 -0.02
CA PHE A 338 3.29 -7.05 -0.43
C PHE A 338 4.36 -7.63 -1.36
N TYR A 339 4.98 -8.75 -0.96
CA TYR A 339 5.98 -9.41 -1.78
C TYR A 339 5.37 -9.98 -3.04
N ASN A 340 4.14 -10.51 -3.01
CA ASN A 340 3.45 -10.94 -4.22
C ASN A 340 3.28 -9.78 -5.21
N GLY A 341 2.76 -8.64 -4.76
CA GLY A 341 2.62 -7.44 -5.61
C GLY A 341 3.96 -6.92 -6.13
N TYR A 342 5.00 -6.91 -5.29
CA TYR A 342 6.33 -6.43 -5.65
C TYR A 342 6.99 -7.35 -6.70
N THR A 343 6.89 -8.67 -6.52
CA THR A 343 7.41 -9.67 -7.45
C THR A 343 6.67 -9.62 -8.79
N ILE A 344 5.35 -9.39 -8.82
CA ILE A 344 4.61 -9.17 -10.08
C ILE A 344 5.14 -7.93 -10.82
N LEU A 345 5.41 -6.84 -10.10
CA LEU A 345 5.97 -5.63 -10.70
C LEU A 345 7.40 -5.83 -11.21
N MET A 346 8.20 -6.70 -10.58
CA MET A 346 9.53 -7.06 -11.08
C MET A 346 9.50 -7.63 -12.51
N LEU A 347 8.44 -8.31 -12.95
CA LEU A 347 8.33 -8.74 -14.36
C LEU A 347 8.39 -7.55 -15.33
N ASN A 348 7.76 -6.42 -14.97
CA ASN A 348 7.78 -5.20 -15.78
C ASN A 348 9.19 -4.57 -15.83
N ALA A 349 9.92 -4.61 -14.70
CA ALA A 349 11.34 -4.23 -14.69
C ALA A 349 12.18 -5.18 -15.55
N MET A 350 11.99 -6.49 -15.44
CA MET A 350 12.75 -7.48 -16.19
C MET A 350 12.62 -7.32 -17.72
N VAL A 351 11.49 -6.81 -18.21
CA VAL A 351 11.30 -6.50 -19.65
C VAL A 351 11.56 -5.03 -20.01
N GLY A 352 11.71 -4.14 -19.03
CA GLY A 352 11.99 -2.71 -19.23
C GLY A 352 10.86 -1.97 -19.95
N ASN A 353 9.60 -2.24 -19.59
CA ASN A 353 8.42 -1.67 -20.26
C ASN A 353 7.82 -0.44 -19.56
N ILE A 354 8.44 0.08 -18.51
CA ILE A 354 7.89 1.24 -17.78
C ILE A 354 8.09 2.50 -18.63
N ASN A 355 7.09 3.37 -18.68
CA ASN A 355 7.08 4.57 -19.53
C ASN A 355 7.35 4.29 -21.03
N LYS A 356 7.16 3.05 -21.51
CA LYS A 356 7.17 2.71 -22.93
C LYS A 356 5.74 2.59 -23.46
N LYS A 357 5.55 2.89 -24.75
CA LYS A 357 4.29 2.69 -25.46
C LYS A 357 3.84 1.22 -25.32
N GLY A 358 2.59 0.99 -24.92
CA GLY A 358 2.05 -0.34 -24.64
C GLY A 358 2.53 -0.98 -23.33
N GLY A 359 3.38 -0.29 -22.57
CA GLY A 359 3.90 -0.74 -21.29
C GLY A 359 3.12 -0.22 -20.10
N MET A 360 3.81 0.00 -18.99
CA MET A 360 3.24 0.48 -17.73
C MET A 360 3.56 1.96 -17.51
N MET A 361 2.59 2.75 -17.06
CA MET A 361 2.77 4.17 -16.77
C MET A 361 2.19 4.54 -15.40
N ALA A 362 2.73 5.59 -14.80
CA ALA A 362 2.14 6.16 -13.58
C ALA A 362 0.67 6.51 -13.79
N LYS A 363 -0.19 6.13 -12.84
CA LYS A 363 -1.60 6.53 -12.87
C LYS A 363 -1.70 8.06 -12.86
N ALA A 364 -2.56 8.61 -13.71
CA ALA A 364 -2.94 10.02 -13.63
C ALA A 364 -3.53 10.38 -12.24
N GLY A 365 -3.28 11.63 -11.82
CA GLY A 365 -3.83 12.18 -10.59
C GLY A 365 -5.36 12.15 -10.54
N GLY A 366 -5.91 12.16 -9.31
CA GLY A 366 -7.34 12.34 -9.11
C GLY A 366 -7.72 13.82 -9.16
N TRP A 367 -8.99 14.11 -9.48
CA TRP A 367 -9.55 15.44 -9.28
C TRP A 367 -9.97 15.59 -7.82
N PRO A 368 -9.60 16.68 -7.13
CA PRO A 368 -10.02 16.91 -5.75
C PRO A 368 -11.53 17.08 -5.69
N THR A 369 -12.18 16.38 -4.76
CA THR A 369 -13.64 16.46 -4.53
C THR A 369 -14.04 17.71 -3.75
N SER A 370 -13.09 18.33 -3.05
CA SER A 370 -13.22 19.64 -2.43
C SER A 370 -11.90 20.40 -2.47
N GLY A 371 -11.97 21.73 -2.51
CA GLY A 371 -10.83 22.64 -2.42
C GLY A 371 -11.30 24.08 -2.25
N ALA A 372 -10.35 25.02 -2.29
CA ALA A 372 -10.68 26.45 -2.30
C ALA A 372 -11.55 26.75 -3.53
N GLY A 373 -12.80 27.12 -3.28
CA GLY A 373 -13.80 27.33 -4.32
C GLY A 373 -14.71 28.51 -3.99
N PRO A 374 -15.35 29.11 -5.00
CA PRO A 374 -16.09 30.37 -4.84
C PRO A 374 -17.36 30.27 -4.00
N ARG A 375 -17.85 29.04 -3.72
CA ARG A 375 -19.08 28.81 -2.92
C ARG A 375 -18.80 28.34 -1.50
N TYR A 376 -17.96 27.32 -1.35
CA TYR A 376 -17.68 26.71 -0.06
C TYR A 376 -16.33 25.99 -0.09
N ASP A 377 -15.51 26.18 0.93
CA ASP A 377 -14.30 25.40 1.16
C ASP A 377 -14.58 24.36 2.26
N PHE A 378 -14.76 23.08 1.88
CA PHE A 378 -14.96 22.04 2.90
C PHE A 378 -13.71 21.75 3.73
N THR A 379 -12.55 22.24 3.31
CA THR A 379 -11.28 22.03 4.02
C THR A 379 -11.04 23.07 5.12
N GLN A 380 -11.68 24.24 5.07
CA GLN A 380 -11.49 25.32 6.05
C GLN A 380 -12.80 25.74 6.72
N PHE A 381 -12.75 25.95 8.05
CA PHE A 381 -13.85 26.50 8.83
C PHE A 381 -13.40 26.97 10.21
N LYS A 382 -14.15 27.91 10.80
CA LYS A 382 -13.89 28.44 12.14
C LYS A 382 -13.97 27.32 13.18
N GLY A 383 -12.98 27.23 14.06
CA GLY A 383 -12.93 26.20 15.12
C GLY A 383 -12.47 24.82 14.64
N LYS A 384 -11.96 24.70 13.42
CA LYS A 384 -11.30 23.50 12.91
C LYS A 384 -10.16 23.07 13.83
N VAL A 385 -10.14 21.79 14.19
CA VAL A 385 -9.06 21.16 14.96
C VAL A 385 -8.23 20.23 14.08
N ALA A 386 -7.09 19.76 14.62
CA ALA A 386 -6.26 18.74 14.01
C ALA A 386 -6.20 17.50 14.92
N PRO A 387 -6.35 16.29 14.37
CA PRO A 387 -6.23 15.07 15.16
C PRO A 387 -4.78 14.84 15.57
N LYS A 388 -4.56 14.26 16.75
CA LYS A 388 -3.23 13.97 17.31
C LYS A 388 -3.17 12.57 17.93
N GLY A 389 -1.96 12.09 18.16
CA GLY A 389 -1.69 10.78 18.76
C GLY A 389 -1.55 9.63 17.77
N VAL A 390 -1.53 8.40 18.27
CA VAL A 390 -1.32 7.17 17.49
C VAL A 390 -2.65 6.65 16.92
N PHE A 391 -2.64 6.19 15.67
CA PHE A 391 -3.80 5.48 15.10
C PHE A 391 -4.08 4.20 15.89
N LEU A 392 -5.35 3.87 16.10
CA LEU A 392 -5.76 2.63 16.75
C LEU A 392 -5.19 1.39 16.03
N SER A 393 -5.06 1.44 14.71
CA SER A 393 -4.41 0.40 13.89
C SER A 393 -2.88 0.34 14.02
N ARG A 394 -2.24 1.12 14.91
CA ARG A 394 -0.78 1.21 15.10
C ARG A 394 0.00 1.57 13.83
N SER A 395 -0.68 2.20 12.87
CA SER A 395 -0.14 2.56 11.57
C SER A 395 0.57 3.92 11.59
N LYS A 396 1.57 4.11 10.73
CA LYS A 396 2.38 5.32 10.63
C LYS A 396 3.08 5.75 11.93
N PHE A 397 3.37 4.81 12.82
CA PHE A 397 4.06 5.09 14.08
C PHE A 397 5.06 3.97 14.42
N PRO A 398 6.36 4.28 14.55
CA PRO A 398 7.36 3.30 15.00
C PRO A 398 7.15 2.92 16.47
N TYR A 399 7.18 1.63 16.77
CA TYR A 399 7.02 1.12 18.14
C TYR A 399 8.09 1.67 19.09
N GLU A 400 9.31 1.83 18.60
CA GLU A 400 10.48 2.31 19.32
C GLU A 400 10.30 3.74 19.85
N LYS A 401 9.35 4.50 19.29
CA LYS A 401 9.01 5.84 19.76
C LYS A 401 7.99 5.84 20.91
N THR A 402 7.34 4.71 21.18
CA THR A 402 6.34 4.58 22.24
C THR A 402 6.97 4.64 23.63
N THR A 403 6.17 5.08 24.60
CA THR A 403 6.48 5.04 26.02
C THR A 403 6.61 3.58 26.49
N GLU A 404 5.77 2.68 25.96
CA GLU A 404 5.87 1.23 26.21
C GLU A 404 7.27 0.68 25.90
N TYR A 405 7.81 0.95 24.71
CA TYR A 405 9.16 0.50 24.31
C TYR A 405 10.22 1.07 25.25
N LYS A 406 10.21 2.39 25.45
CA LYS A 406 11.20 3.09 26.28
C LYS A 406 11.22 2.55 27.71
N ASN A 407 10.05 2.27 28.28
CA ASN A 407 9.93 1.72 29.62
C ASN A 407 10.48 0.29 29.72
N LYS A 408 10.22 -0.58 28.73
CA LYS A 408 10.78 -1.93 28.71
C LYS A 408 12.30 -1.91 28.64
N VAL A 409 12.86 -1.09 27.74
CA VAL A 409 14.32 -0.92 27.62
C VAL A 409 14.93 -0.39 28.92
N ALA A 410 14.35 0.66 29.51
CA ALA A 410 14.83 1.23 30.76
C ALA A 410 14.75 0.24 31.94
N ALA A 411 13.78 -0.68 31.93
CA ALA A 411 13.64 -1.74 32.92
C ALA A 411 14.53 -2.97 32.65
N GLY A 412 15.38 -2.95 31.62
CA GLY A 412 16.19 -4.11 31.22
C GLY A 412 15.36 -5.29 30.69
N GLN A 413 14.10 -5.06 30.32
CA GLN A 413 13.20 -6.06 29.75
C GLN A 413 13.33 -6.08 28.23
N SER A 414 13.12 -7.25 27.62
CA SER A 414 13.04 -7.33 26.16
C SER A 414 11.84 -6.50 25.66
N PRO A 415 12.03 -5.50 24.77
CA PRO A 415 10.93 -4.77 24.17
C PRO A 415 10.13 -5.63 23.17
N TYR A 416 10.65 -6.79 22.78
CA TYR A 416 10.07 -7.69 21.78
C TYR A 416 9.79 -9.10 22.34
N PRO A 417 8.78 -9.81 21.78
CA PRO A 417 7.81 -9.35 20.78
C PRO A 417 6.82 -8.33 21.35
N THR A 418 6.25 -7.50 20.48
CA THR A 418 5.15 -6.59 20.86
C THR A 418 3.84 -7.37 21.01
N ARG A 419 2.88 -6.85 21.78
CA ARG A 419 1.56 -7.48 21.96
C ARG A 419 0.82 -7.66 20.63
N ALA A 420 0.92 -6.67 19.76
CA ALA A 420 0.41 -6.71 18.40
C ALA A 420 1.40 -6.01 17.46
N PRO A 421 1.39 -6.31 16.15
CA PRO A 421 2.30 -5.68 15.20
C PRO A 421 2.09 -4.16 15.12
N TRP A 422 3.18 -3.42 15.00
CA TRP A 422 3.19 -1.99 14.70
C TRP A 422 3.61 -1.79 13.25
N TYR A 423 2.97 -0.84 12.56
CA TYR A 423 3.13 -0.67 11.12
C TYR A 423 3.66 0.74 10.79
N PRO A 424 4.98 0.98 10.92
CA PRO A 424 5.56 2.33 10.80
C PRO A 424 5.36 2.97 9.42
N ILE A 425 5.22 2.16 8.38
CA ILE A 425 5.08 2.62 6.98
C ILE A 425 3.61 2.56 6.52
N SER A 426 2.81 1.66 7.08
CA SER A 426 1.49 1.37 6.55
C SER A 426 0.51 2.52 6.72
N THR A 427 -0.39 2.71 5.76
CA THR A 427 -1.59 3.53 5.97
C THR A 427 -2.54 2.82 6.92
N PRO A 428 -3.42 3.54 7.62
CA PRO A 428 -4.39 2.91 8.50
C PRO A 428 -5.26 1.89 7.76
N LEU A 429 -5.25 0.63 8.20
CA LEU A 429 -6.01 -0.50 7.63
C LEU A 429 -7.27 -0.74 8.46
N LEU A 430 -8.41 -1.04 7.83
CA LEU A 430 -9.63 -1.26 8.60
C LEU A 430 -9.53 -2.51 9.49
N THR A 431 -9.04 -3.61 8.94
CA THR A 431 -8.91 -4.89 9.67
C THR A 431 -8.15 -4.67 10.98
N GLU A 432 -7.04 -3.95 10.92
CA GLU A 432 -6.25 -3.58 12.09
C GLU A 432 -6.97 -2.63 13.06
N HIS A 433 -7.80 -1.70 12.58
CA HIS A 433 -8.62 -0.88 13.49
C HIS A 433 -9.65 -1.72 14.24
N LEU A 434 -10.33 -2.65 13.56
CA LEU A 434 -11.39 -3.45 14.18
C LEU A 434 -10.83 -4.49 15.14
N THR A 435 -9.74 -5.17 14.77
CA THR A 435 -9.06 -6.11 15.67
C THR A 435 -8.47 -5.37 16.88
N ALA A 436 -7.84 -4.20 16.69
CA ALA A 436 -7.38 -3.36 17.78
C ALA A 436 -8.53 -2.85 18.67
N ALA A 437 -9.68 -2.48 18.09
CA ALA A 437 -10.86 -2.07 18.84
C ALA A 437 -11.40 -3.20 19.73
N MET A 438 -11.37 -4.44 19.24
CA MET A 438 -11.78 -5.63 20.00
C MET A 438 -10.77 -5.99 21.11
N ASP A 439 -9.47 -5.97 20.79
CA ASP A 439 -8.39 -6.31 21.74
C ASP A 439 -8.16 -5.20 22.79
N GLY A 440 -8.52 -3.96 22.46
CA GLY A 440 -8.32 -2.79 23.30
C GLY A 440 -6.86 -2.32 23.37
N TYR A 441 -6.01 -2.74 22.43
CA TYR A 441 -4.62 -2.31 22.29
C TYR A 441 -4.42 -1.60 20.94
N PRO A 442 -3.74 -0.43 20.89
CA PRO A 442 -3.09 0.28 22.00
C PRO A 442 -4.08 0.93 22.97
N TYR A 443 -5.35 1.08 22.59
CA TYR A 443 -6.39 1.62 23.45
C TYR A 443 -7.79 1.14 23.06
N ARG A 444 -8.75 1.30 23.98
CA ARG A 444 -10.13 0.85 23.78
C ARG A 444 -10.98 1.88 23.04
N LEU A 445 -11.66 1.43 22.00
CA LEU A 445 -12.68 2.21 21.30
C LEU A 445 -13.98 2.29 22.13
N LYS A 446 -14.65 3.44 22.11
CA LYS A 446 -15.98 3.63 22.74
C LYS A 446 -17.11 3.78 21.73
N ALA A 447 -16.83 4.30 20.52
CA ALA A 447 -17.84 4.51 19.50
C ALA A 447 -17.30 4.24 18.09
N TRP A 448 -18.19 3.79 17.21
CA TRP A 448 -17.91 3.57 15.80
C TRP A 448 -19.04 4.10 14.93
N ILE A 449 -18.70 4.95 13.97
CA ILE A 449 -19.59 5.40 12.90
C ILE A 449 -19.15 4.70 11.62
N ASN A 450 -20.03 3.88 11.06
CA ASN A 450 -19.79 3.16 9.83
C ASN A 450 -20.63 3.73 8.68
N HIS A 451 -19.98 4.25 7.65
CA HIS A 451 -20.62 4.74 6.44
C HIS A 451 -20.44 3.74 5.30
N MET A 452 -21.54 3.06 4.96
CA MET A 452 -21.64 2.14 3.81
C MET A 452 -20.55 1.07 3.74
N GLY A 453 -20.04 0.63 4.90
CA GLY A 453 -19.11 -0.49 4.99
C GLY A 453 -19.79 -1.77 5.46
N ASN A 454 -19.38 -2.90 4.90
CA ASN A 454 -19.69 -4.21 5.46
C ASN A 454 -18.40 -4.92 5.90
N PRO A 455 -17.96 -4.69 7.13
CA PRO A 455 -16.67 -5.15 7.64
C PRO A 455 -16.57 -6.67 7.74
N LEU A 456 -17.68 -7.41 7.67
CA LEU A 456 -17.71 -8.88 7.68
C LEU A 456 -17.53 -9.49 6.27
N LEU A 457 -17.95 -8.78 5.22
CA LEU A 457 -17.74 -9.22 3.83
C LEU A 457 -16.42 -8.69 3.25
N ASP A 458 -15.88 -7.62 3.83
CA ASP A 458 -14.65 -6.98 3.39
C ASP A 458 -13.37 -7.63 4.02
N SER A 459 -13.54 -8.64 4.89
CA SER A 459 -12.47 -9.39 5.54
C SER A 459 -12.43 -10.84 5.04
N VAL A 460 -11.87 -11.05 3.85
CA VAL A 460 -11.41 -12.36 3.39
C VAL A 460 -10.05 -12.23 2.74
#